data_AF-A0A9P6JDY3-F1
#
_entry.id   AF-A0A9P6JDY3-F1
#
_cell.length_a   1.000
_cell.length_b   1.000
_cell.length_c   1.000
_cell.angle_alpha   90.00
_cell.angle_beta   90.00
_cell.angle_gamma   90.00
#
_symmetry.space_group_name_H-M   'P 1'
#
loop_
_entity.id
_entity.type
_entity.pdbx_description
1 polymer ?
#
loop_
_entity_poly.entity_id
_entity_poly.type
_entity_poly.pdbx_seq_one_letter_code
_entity_poly.pdbx_strand_id
1 'polypeptide(L)'
;MDQSKDAKRNQDLAQQLAAQFIAMRPTPRNPVASSSAATHAPAAASNTNITQLAAQLSQLLGQGASTEKEQQPQGELFASTTGPFTSVPDPSIYEKEFTDVYLNVNASVLRFEDRELLDLASDQMPIDKFFEEAESMTMDYPDDSIDDIVVRRLLHWFKNDYFTWVNQPPCARCQAKTTATGAVAPSAQERQDGAGIVETYKCTQDGCLEITRFPRYGGASKILFQTRRGRCGEWANVRSATFTTVDSFGIR
;
A
#
# COMPACT_ATOMS: atom_id res chain seq x y z
N MET A 1 -38.66 3.58 -20.53
CA MET A 1 -38.37 2.15 -20.33
C MET A 1 -36.99 1.88 -20.90
N ASP A 2 -35.91 1.96 -20.11
CA ASP A 2 -34.63 1.27 -20.48
C ASP A 2 -33.56 1.17 -19.38
N GLN A 3 -33.63 1.97 -18.31
CA GLN A 3 -32.57 1.95 -17.28
C GLN A 3 -32.33 0.58 -16.60
N SER A 4 -33.38 -0.26 -16.50
CA SER A 4 -33.26 -1.60 -15.90
C SER A 4 -32.55 -2.60 -16.83
N LYS A 5 -32.57 -2.41 -18.15
CA LYS A 5 -31.88 -3.29 -19.10
C LYS A 5 -30.40 -2.94 -19.17
N ASP A 6 -30.08 -1.65 -19.10
CA ASP A 6 -28.69 -1.16 -19.06
C ASP A 6 -27.98 -1.57 -17.77
N ALA A 7 -28.65 -1.50 -16.62
CA ALA A 7 -28.09 -1.95 -15.34
C ALA A 7 -27.76 -3.45 -15.35
N LYS A 8 -28.66 -4.28 -15.90
CA LYS A 8 -28.45 -5.72 -16.00
C LYS A 8 -27.33 -6.06 -16.99
N ARG A 9 -27.28 -5.36 -18.13
CA ARG A 9 -26.20 -5.51 -19.12
C ARG A 9 -24.83 -5.14 -18.54
N ASN A 10 -24.76 -4.09 -17.74
CA ASN A 10 -23.50 -3.66 -17.10
C ASN A 10 -23.06 -4.65 -16.01
N GLN A 11 -24.01 -5.23 -15.27
CA GLN A 11 -23.73 -6.27 -14.28
C GLN A 11 -23.20 -7.56 -14.93
N ASP A 12 -23.81 -7.99 -16.04
CA ASP A 12 -23.38 -9.16 -16.81
C ASP A 12 -21.98 -8.94 -17.42
N LEU A 13 -21.70 -7.73 -17.91
CA LEU A 13 -20.37 -7.36 -18.44
C LEU A 13 -19.30 -7.36 -17.34
N ALA A 14 -19.61 -6.82 -16.16
CA ALA A 14 -18.69 -6.82 -15.02
C ALA A 14 -18.34 -8.24 -14.58
N GLN A 15 -19.32 -9.16 -14.58
CA GLN A 15 -19.11 -10.57 -14.25
C GLN A 15 -18.24 -11.28 -15.29
N GLN A 16 -18.44 -10.99 -16.58
CA GLN A 16 -17.61 -11.57 -17.65
C GLN A 16 -16.15 -11.10 -17.58
N LEU A 17 -15.93 -9.81 -17.30
CA LEU A 17 -14.58 -9.27 -17.14
C LEU A 17 -13.89 -9.86 -15.91
N ALA A 18 -14.60 -9.99 -14.77
CA ALA A 18 -14.07 -10.63 -13.58
C ALA A 18 -13.64 -12.08 -13.83
N ALA A 19 -14.45 -12.85 -14.57
CA ALA A 19 -14.10 -14.23 -14.94
C ALA A 19 -12.86 -14.30 -15.84
N GLN A 20 -12.71 -13.38 -16.79
CA GLN A 20 -11.51 -13.29 -17.63
C GLN A 20 -10.26 -12.93 -16.82
N PHE A 21 -10.37 -12.00 -15.86
CA PHE A 21 -9.24 -11.66 -14.98
C PHE A 21 -8.79 -12.84 -14.11
N ILE A 22 -9.73 -13.64 -13.61
CA ILE A 22 -9.42 -14.86 -12.86
C ILE A 22 -8.72 -15.90 -13.75
N ALA A 23 -9.18 -16.06 -15.00
CA ALA A 23 -8.59 -16.99 -15.96
C ALA A 23 -7.19 -16.57 -16.44
N MET A 24 -6.86 -15.27 -16.38
CA MET A 24 -5.54 -14.74 -16.72
C MET A 24 -4.54 -14.78 -15.57
N ARG A 25 -4.95 -15.18 -14.35
CA ARG A 25 -4.02 -15.37 -13.23
C ARG A 25 -3.15 -16.61 -13.49
N PRO A 26 -1.80 -16.49 -13.47
CA PRO A 26 -0.93 -17.65 -13.58
C PRO A 26 -1.22 -18.65 -12.46
N THR A 27 -1.30 -19.94 -12.79
CA THR A 27 -1.47 -21.00 -11.80
C THR A 27 -0.25 -21.10 -10.88
N PRO A 28 -0.42 -21.47 -9.60
CA PRO A 28 0.69 -21.62 -8.67
C PRO A 28 1.66 -22.69 -9.16
N ARG A 29 2.97 -22.37 -9.16
CA ARG A 29 4.02 -23.37 -9.36
C ARG A 29 4.12 -24.23 -8.10
N ASN A 30 3.98 -25.52 -8.30
CA ASN A 30 4.30 -26.55 -7.30
C ASN A 30 5.82 -26.49 -7.00
N PRO A 31 6.27 -26.36 -5.74
CA PRO A 31 7.69 -26.18 -5.46
C PRO A 31 8.39 -27.53 -5.27
N VAL A 32 8.49 -28.37 -6.31
CA VAL A 32 9.49 -29.46 -6.34
C VAL A 32 9.86 -29.79 -7.80
N ALA A 33 11.03 -29.32 -8.24
CA ALA A 33 11.98 -30.07 -9.09
C ALA A 33 13.10 -29.13 -9.56
N SER A 34 14.29 -29.31 -9.00
CA SER A 34 15.55 -28.76 -9.51
C SER A 34 15.99 -29.53 -10.76
N SER A 35 16.32 -28.84 -11.86
CA SER A 35 17.48 -29.14 -12.73
C SER A 35 17.54 -28.26 -14.00
N SER A 36 18.64 -27.49 -14.08
CA SER A 36 19.52 -27.19 -15.23
C SER A 36 19.02 -27.05 -16.70
N ALA A 37 19.47 -25.93 -17.31
CA ALA A 37 20.02 -25.71 -18.66
C ALA A 37 19.19 -24.92 -19.72
N ALA A 38 19.74 -23.75 -20.09
CA ALA A 38 19.77 -22.96 -21.35
C ALA A 38 18.57 -23.04 -22.35
N THR A 39 18.05 -21.95 -22.93
CA THR A 39 18.63 -21.13 -24.04
C THR A 39 17.70 -19.96 -24.43
N HIS A 40 18.24 -18.93 -25.11
CA HIS A 40 17.58 -17.72 -25.63
C HIS A 40 16.50 -17.93 -26.73
N ALA A 41 15.43 -17.11 -26.73
CA ALA A 41 14.91 -16.27 -27.86
C ALA A 41 13.48 -15.71 -27.59
N PRO A 42 13.07 -14.57 -28.19
CA PRO A 42 11.89 -13.80 -27.79
C PRO A 42 10.63 -14.14 -28.61
N ALA A 43 9.45 -14.10 -28.00
CA ALA A 43 8.17 -14.20 -28.70
C ALA A 43 7.28 -13.00 -28.37
N ALA A 44 7.12 -12.11 -29.34
CA ALA A 44 6.13 -11.06 -29.35
C ALA A 44 4.72 -11.67 -29.49
N ALA A 45 3.82 -11.36 -28.55
CA ALA A 45 2.41 -11.69 -28.61
C ALA A 45 1.56 -10.43 -28.41
N SER A 46 1.15 -9.83 -29.53
CA SER A 46 -0.15 -9.21 -29.83
C SER A 46 -0.82 -8.30 -28.77
N ASN A 47 -0.41 -7.02 -28.75
CA ASN A 47 -1.10 -5.93 -28.03
C ASN A 47 -2.42 -5.45 -28.69
N THR A 48 -2.97 -6.19 -29.66
CA THR A 48 -4.08 -5.74 -30.51
C THR A 48 -5.43 -5.66 -29.78
N ASN A 49 -5.63 -6.43 -28.70
CA ASN A 49 -6.91 -6.46 -27.98
C ASN A 49 -7.14 -5.25 -27.06
N ILE A 50 -6.09 -4.72 -26.44
CA ILE A 50 -6.22 -3.60 -25.48
C ILE A 50 -6.52 -2.30 -26.23
N THR A 51 -5.88 -2.07 -27.37
CA THR A 51 -6.09 -0.86 -28.18
C THR A 51 -7.48 -0.83 -28.83
N GLN A 52 -8.02 -2.00 -29.20
CA GLN A 52 -9.39 -2.09 -29.75
C GLN A 52 -10.47 -1.85 -28.68
N LEU A 53 -10.28 -2.32 -27.44
CA LEU A 53 -11.21 -2.02 -26.35
C LEU A 53 -11.20 -0.53 -25.97
N ALA A 54 -10.02 0.10 -25.93
CA ALA A 54 -9.89 1.52 -25.63
C ALA A 54 -10.62 2.40 -26.67
N ALA A 55 -10.54 2.04 -27.95
CA ALA A 55 -11.24 2.75 -29.02
C ALA A 55 -12.77 2.63 -28.93
N GLN A 56 -13.29 1.46 -28.54
CA GLN A 56 -14.72 1.25 -28.34
C GLN A 56 -15.28 2.02 -27.13
N LEU A 57 -14.50 2.15 -26.07
CA LEU A 57 -14.85 2.96 -24.89
C LEU A 57 -14.90 4.46 -25.19
N SER A 58 -13.96 4.99 -25.99
CA SER A 58 -13.98 6.40 -26.40
C SER A 58 -15.17 6.76 -27.29
N GLN A 59 -15.66 5.82 -28.13
CA GLN A 59 -16.84 6.06 -28.97
C GLN A 59 -18.15 6.13 -28.16
N LEU A 60 -18.25 5.42 -27.04
CA LEU A 60 -19.43 5.43 -26.16
C LEU A 60 -19.52 6.70 -25.30
N LEU A 61 -18.38 7.32 -24.99
CA LEU A 61 -18.30 8.51 -24.13
C LEU A 61 -18.42 9.84 -24.89
N GLY A 62 -18.42 9.82 -26.23
CA GLY A 62 -18.37 11.01 -27.08
C GLY A 62 -19.69 11.70 -27.41
N GLN A 63 -20.84 11.34 -26.81
CA GLN A 63 -22.16 11.86 -27.21
C GLN A 63 -22.77 12.91 -26.27
N GLY A 64 -22.00 13.57 -25.41
CA GLY A 64 -22.54 14.61 -24.53
C GLY A 64 -21.54 15.65 -24.10
N ALA A 65 -21.08 16.52 -25.01
CA ALA A 65 -20.35 17.73 -24.60
C ALA A 65 -20.59 18.88 -25.60
N SER A 66 -21.39 19.86 -25.18
CA SER A 66 -21.44 21.19 -25.77
C SER A 66 -20.53 22.11 -24.95
N THR A 67 -19.65 22.81 -25.67
CA THR A 67 -18.63 23.77 -25.24
C THR A 67 -19.17 25.02 -24.55
N GLU A 68 -18.48 25.51 -23.52
CA GLU A 68 -18.38 26.96 -23.26
C GLU A 68 -17.06 27.33 -22.55
N LYS A 69 -16.57 28.54 -22.87
CA LYS A 69 -15.18 29.02 -22.79
C LYS A 69 -14.77 29.55 -21.41
N GLU A 70 -13.51 29.31 -21.08
CA GLU A 70 -12.81 29.78 -19.88
C GLU A 70 -12.25 31.20 -20.07
N GLN A 71 -12.44 32.07 -19.06
CA GLN A 71 -11.73 33.35 -18.98
C GLN A 71 -11.46 33.72 -17.50
N GLN A 72 -10.18 33.91 -17.19
CA GLN A 72 -9.63 34.25 -15.87
C GLN A 72 -9.44 35.78 -15.75
N PRO A 73 -9.53 36.38 -14.55
CA PRO A 73 -8.30 36.93 -13.96
C PRO A 73 -8.20 36.92 -12.41
N GLN A 74 -6.97 36.64 -11.96
CA GLN A 74 -6.13 37.25 -10.91
C GLN A 74 -6.74 38.04 -9.72
N GLY A 75 -6.27 37.72 -8.50
CA GLY A 75 -5.72 38.72 -7.57
C GLY A 75 -6.39 38.95 -6.20
N GLU A 76 -5.67 38.53 -5.14
CA GLU A 76 -5.48 39.19 -3.82
C GLU A 76 -6.40 38.93 -2.59
N LEU A 77 -5.69 38.44 -1.55
CA LEU A 77 -5.68 38.68 -0.10
C LEU A 77 -6.97 38.68 0.77
N PHE A 78 -6.87 37.79 1.76
CA PHE A 78 -7.60 37.66 3.02
C PHE A 78 -8.15 38.96 3.62
N ALA A 79 -9.47 39.02 3.76
CA ALA A 79 -10.16 39.80 4.79
C ALA A 79 -11.10 38.88 5.56
N SER A 80 -10.93 38.85 6.87
CA SER A 80 -11.81 38.16 7.82
C SER A 80 -13.11 38.95 7.94
N THR A 81 -14.21 38.43 7.41
CA THR A 81 -15.55 38.97 7.59
C THR A 81 -16.49 37.85 8.03
N THR A 82 -17.08 38.05 9.20
CA THR A 82 -18.25 37.33 9.70
C THR A 82 -19.44 37.62 8.78
N GLY A 83 -19.60 36.82 7.73
CA GLY A 83 -20.77 36.82 6.84
C GLY A 83 -21.75 35.69 7.19
N PRO A 84 -23.04 35.83 6.83
CA PRO A 84 -24.00 34.72 6.94
C PRO A 84 -23.49 33.54 6.11
N PHE A 85 -23.73 32.31 6.57
CA PHE A 85 -23.29 31.06 5.91
C PHE A 85 -23.81 31.01 4.46
N THR A 86 -23.02 31.54 3.52
CA THR A 86 -23.35 31.60 2.10
C THR A 86 -22.96 30.28 1.45
N SER A 87 -23.96 29.63 0.86
CA SER A 87 -23.92 28.49 -0.08
C SER A 87 -23.04 27.32 0.31
N VAL A 88 -23.67 26.15 0.51
CA VAL A 88 -22.98 24.86 0.51
C VAL A 88 -22.07 24.83 -0.73
N PRO A 89 -20.74 24.68 -0.56
CA PRO A 89 -19.82 24.64 -1.69
C PRO A 89 -20.20 23.50 -2.63
N ASP A 90 -20.07 23.74 -3.94
CA ASP A 90 -20.56 22.84 -5.00
C ASP A 90 -20.08 21.39 -4.74
N PRO A 91 -21.00 20.42 -4.53
CA PRO A 91 -20.66 19.05 -4.20
C PRO A 91 -19.78 18.37 -5.26
N SER A 92 -19.81 18.84 -6.52
CA SER A 92 -19.00 18.28 -7.61
C SER A 92 -17.49 18.51 -7.45
N ILE A 93 -17.08 19.58 -6.75
CA ILE A 93 -15.66 19.87 -6.46
C ILE A 93 -15.12 18.84 -5.46
N TYR A 94 -15.89 18.55 -4.40
CA TYR A 94 -15.54 17.51 -3.43
C TYR A 94 -15.63 16.11 -4.00
N GLU A 95 -16.53 15.87 -4.95
CA GLU A 95 -16.67 14.58 -5.61
C GLU A 95 -15.42 14.20 -6.39
N LYS A 96 -14.81 15.16 -7.12
CA LYS A 96 -13.57 14.91 -7.86
C LYS A 96 -12.40 14.64 -6.91
N GLU A 97 -12.17 15.50 -5.92
CA GLU A 97 -11.08 15.32 -4.95
C GLU A 97 -11.23 14.00 -4.19
N PHE A 98 -12.45 13.67 -3.77
CA PHE A 98 -12.76 12.40 -3.12
C PHE A 98 -12.47 11.21 -4.04
N THR A 99 -12.91 11.28 -5.29
CA THR A 99 -12.69 10.21 -6.28
C THR A 99 -11.20 10.01 -6.52
N ASP A 100 -10.42 11.08 -6.66
CA ASP A 100 -8.98 11.01 -6.84
C ASP A 100 -8.29 10.37 -5.61
N VAL A 101 -8.69 10.75 -4.39
CA VAL A 101 -8.19 10.12 -3.16
C VAL A 101 -8.56 8.63 -3.11
N TYR A 102 -9.81 8.28 -3.40
CA TYR A 102 -10.29 6.91 -3.39
C TYR A 102 -9.52 6.03 -4.39
N LEU A 103 -9.38 6.49 -5.63
CA LEU A 103 -8.67 5.74 -6.67
C LEU A 103 -7.19 5.55 -6.31
N ASN A 104 -6.54 6.59 -5.77
CA ASN A 104 -5.16 6.51 -5.33
C ASN A 104 -4.97 5.55 -4.14
N VAL A 105 -5.85 5.60 -3.14
CA VAL A 105 -5.80 4.68 -1.99
C VAL A 105 -6.07 3.25 -2.43
N ASN A 106 -7.05 3.02 -3.31
CA ASN A 106 -7.36 1.69 -3.83
C ASN A 106 -6.18 1.12 -4.65
N ALA A 107 -5.59 1.92 -5.53
CA ALA A 107 -4.40 1.52 -6.28
C ALA A 107 -3.19 1.23 -5.37
N SER A 108 -3.08 1.94 -4.24
CA SER A 108 -1.95 1.78 -3.32
C SER A 108 -1.86 0.39 -2.68
N VAL A 109 -2.97 -0.35 -2.62
CA VAL A 109 -3.00 -1.72 -2.06
C VAL A 109 -2.24 -2.70 -2.96
N LEU A 110 -2.24 -2.46 -4.28
CA LEU A 110 -1.57 -3.34 -5.25
C LEU A 110 -0.04 -3.39 -5.04
N ARG A 111 0.55 -2.42 -4.34
CA ARG A 111 1.99 -2.44 -4.01
C ARG A 111 2.38 -3.65 -3.14
N PHE A 112 1.43 -4.22 -2.40
CA PHE A 112 1.66 -5.38 -1.55
C PHE A 112 1.70 -6.69 -2.37
N GLU A 113 1.31 -6.67 -3.63
CA GLU A 113 1.40 -7.80 -4.55
C GLU A 113 2.75 -7.84 -5.31
N ASP A 114 3.66 -6.88 -5.06
CA ASP A 114 5.01 -6.87 -5.63
C ASP A 114 5.79 -8.12 -5.20
N ARG A 115 6.22 -8.93 -6.19
CA ARG A 115 6.95 -10.18 -5.97
C ARG A 115 8.21 -9.99 -5.13
N GLU A 116 8.99 -8.96 -5.41
CA GLU A 116 10.23 -8.71 -4.67
C GLU A 116 9.96 -8.35 -3.21
N LEU A 117 8.82 -7.72 -2.92
CA LEU A 117 8.41 -7.42 -1.56
C LEU A 117 7.97 -8.69 -0.82
N LEU A 118 7.21 -9.55 -1.48
CA LEU A 118 6.74 -10.81 -0.92
C LEU A 118 7.91 -11.78 -0.66
N ASP A 119 8.87 -11.87 -1.58
CA ASP A 119 10.07 -12.68 -1.40
C ASP A 119 10.89 -12.16 -0.21
N LEU A 120 11.10 -10.84 -0.11
CA LEU A 120 11.79 -10.22 1.02
C LEU A 120 11.09 -10.46 2.36
N ALA A 121 9.75 -10.46 2.37
CA ALA A 121 8.97 -10.73 3.56
C ALA A 121 9.04 -12.21 3.96
N SER A 122 8.96 -13.11 2.98
CA SER A 122 9.11 -14.56 3.16
C SER A 122 10.46 -14.89 3.78
N ASP A 123 11.55 -14.35 3.25
CA ASP A 123 12.91 -14.63 3.72
C ASP A 123 13.12 -14.24 5.20
N GLN A 124 12.40 -13.24 5.68
CA GLN A 124 12.55 -12.74 7.05
C GLN A 124 11.59 -13.39 8.05
N MET A 125 10.56 -14.09 7.56
CA MET A 125 9.48 -14.63 8.35
C MET A 125 9.73 -16.12 8.64
N PRO A 126 9.79 -16.54 9.91
CA PRO A 126 9.98 -17.94 10.27
C PRO A 126 8.64 -18.70 10.18
N ILE A 127 8.09 -18.83 8.97
CA ILE A 127 6.75 -19.40 8.76
C ILE A 127 6.66 -20.87 9.21
N ASP A 128 7.70 -21.67 8.93
CA ASP A 128 7.74 -23.08 9.33
C ASP A 128 7.61 -23.24 10.85
N LYS A 129 8.31 -22.38 11.60
CA LYS A 129 8.21 -22.34 13.07
C LYS A 129 6.80 -22.01 13.54
N PHE A 130 6.07 -21.15 12.83
CA PHE A 130 4.68 -20.83 13.21
C PHE A 130 3.76 -22.03 13.03
N PHE A 131 3.93 -22.82 11.98
CA PHE A 131 3.16 -24.04 11.77
C PHE A 131 3.49 -25.11 12.82
N GLU A 132 4.77 -25.37 13.07
CA GLU A 132 5.21 -26.32 14.12
C GLU A 132 4.63 -25.94 15.50
N GLU A 133 4.70 -24.65 15.85
CA GLU A 133 4.13 -24.17 17.09
C GLU A 133 2.60 -24.24 17.10
N ALA A 134 1.93 -23.99 15.97
CA ALA A 134 0.48 -24.06 15.87
C ALA A 134 -0.06 -25.48 16.07
N GLU A 135 0.61 -26.49 15.51
CA GLU A 135 0.30 -27.90 15.73
C GLU A 135 0.42 -28.28 17.21
N SER A 136 1.41 -27.73 17.92
CA SER A 136 1.58 -28.00 19.36
C SER A 136 0.52 -27.34 20.24
N MET A 137 -0.11 -26.25 19.76
CA MET A 137 -1.07 -25.43 20.50
C MET A 137 -2.53 -25.72 20.17
N THR A 138 -2.81 -26.70 19.30
CA THR A 138 -4.19 -27.02 18.89
C THR A 138 -5.09 -27.40 20.06
N MET A 139 -4.54 -27.95 21.15
CA MET A 139 -5.30 -28.27 22.37
C MET A 139 -5.62 -27.06 23.26
N ASP A 140 -4.83 -25.99 23.16
CA ASP A 140 -5.05 -24.75 23.90
C ASP A 140 -6.16 -23.90 23.27
N TYR A 141 -6.41 -24.08 21.97
CA TYR A 141 -7.40 -23.36 21.17
C TYR A 141 -8.30 -24.32 20.39
N PRO A 142 -9.23 -25.03 21.06
CA PRO A 142 -10.04 -26.07 20.44
C PRO A 142 -11.04 -25.56 19.38
N ASP A 143 -11.36 -24.26 19.41
CA ASP A 143 -12.30 -23.62 18.47
C ASP A 143 -11.58 -22.94 17.27
N ASP A 144 -10.25 -22.79 17.33
CA ASP A 144 -9.45 -22.13 16.30
C ASP A 144 -8.93 -23.18 15.29
N SER A 145 -8.92 -22.84 13.99
CA SER A 145 -8.21 -23.64 12.99
C SER A 145 -6.69 -23.55 13.17
N ILE A 146 -5.92 -24.48 12.59
CA ILE A 146 -4.45 -24.37 12.58
C ILE A 146 -4.02 -23.03 11.97
N ASP A 147 -4.71 -22.60 10.92
CA ASP A 147 -4.45 -21.35 10.21
C ASP A 147 -4.70 -20.11 11.11
N ASP A 148 -5.75 -20.13 11.93
CA ASP A 148 -6.00 -19.09 12.93
C ASP A 148 -4.89 -19.03 13.99
N ILE A 149 -4.40 -20.20 14.43
CA ILE A 149 -3.29 -20.29 15.38
C ILE A 149 -1.99 -19.78 14.74
N VAL A 150 -1.73 -20.08 13.46
CA VAL A 150 -0.59 -19.54 12.71
C VAL A 150 -0.67 -18.01 12.60
N VAL A 151 -1.83 -17.46 12.26
CA VAL A 151 -2.05 -16.00 12.22
C VAL A 151 -1.81 -15.38 13.61
N ARG A 152 -2.23 -16.06 14.68
CA ARG A 152 -1.96 -15.62 16.06
C ARG A 152 -0.46 -15.60 16.36
N ARG A 153 0.28 -16.62 15.93
CA ARG A 153 1.76 -16.67 16.08
C ARG A 153 2.45 -15.59 15.27
N LEU A 154 2.02 -15.39 14.04
CA LEU A 154 2.50 -14.31 13.18
C LEU A 154 2.32 -12.94 13.84
N LEU A 155 1.13 -12.66 14.39
CA LEU A 155 0.84 -11.40 15.07
C LEU A 155 1.71 -11.20 16.31
N HIS A 156 1.95 -12.27 17.08
CA HIS A 156 2.79 -12.25 18.26
C HIS A 156 4.25 -11.94 17.89
N TRP A 157 4.82 -12.69 16.96
CA TRP A 157 6.17 -12.48 16.45
C TRP A 157 6.34 -11.07 15.87
N PHE A 158 5.38 -10.62 15.06
CA PHE A 158 5.45 -9.32 14.42
C PHE A 158 5.54 -8.19 15.45
N LYS A 159 4.71 -8.27 16.50
CA LYS A 159 4.61 -7.23 17.53
C LYS A 159 5.79 -7.24 18.50
N ASN A 160 6.28 -8.41 18.86
CA ASN A 160 7.22 -8.56 19.98
C ASN A 160 8.68 -8.69 19.50
N ASP A 161 8.90 -9.32 18.35
CA ASP A 161 10.25 -9.71 17.91
C ASP A 161 10.69 -8.97 16.65
N TYR A 162 9.74 -8.70 15.74
CA TYR A 162 10.08 -8.21 14.41
C TYR A 162 10.07 -6.69 14.30
N PHE A 163 8.97 -6.03 14.69
CA PHE A 163 8.76 -4.60 14.45
C PHE A 163 8.87 -3.76 15.73
N THR A 164 9.70 -2.73 15.69
CA THR A 164 9.89 -1.81 16.82
C THR A 164 9.00 -0.58 16.70
N TRP A 165 8.11 -0.38 17.67
CA TRP A 165 7.34 0.86 17.76
C TRP A 165 8.21 2.05 18.19
N VAL A 166 8.15 3.17 17.47
CA VAL A 166 8.96 4.36 17.74
C VAL A 166 8.10 5.61 17.93
N ASN A 167 7.97 6.04 19.19
CA ASN A 167 7.41 7.36 19.49
C ASN A 167 8.45 8.44 19.22
N GLN A 168 9.63 8.30 19.85
CA GLN A 168 10.78 9.18 19.67
C GLN A 168 12.02 8.30 19.48
N PRO A 169 12.83 8.53 18.44
CA PRO A 169 14.03 7.74 18.21
C PRO A 169 15.08 8.02 19.30
N PRO A 170 15.82 7.00 19.77
CA PRO A 170 16.98 7.23 20.62
C PRO A 170 18.07 7.97 19.83
N CYS A 171 18.95 8.67 20.55
CA CYS A 171 20.03 9.42 19.93
C CYS A 171 20.95 8.51 19.10
N ALA A 172 21.21 8.86 17.84
CA ALA A 172 22.08 8.09 16.95
C ALA A 172 23.50 7.86 17.50
N ARG A 173 24.03 8.82 18.27
CA ARG A 173 25.39 8.74 18.85
C ARG A 173 25.43 8.02 20.20
N CYS A 174 24.57 8.40 21.15
CA CYS A 174 24.68 7.95 22.54
C CYS A 174 23.50 7.11 23.05
N GLN A 175 22.52 6.82 22.19
CA GLN A 175 21.30 6.06 22.49
C GLN A 175 20.41 6.63 23.61
N ALA A 176 20.73 7.83 24.12
CA ALA A 176 19.92 8.49 25.12
C ALA A 176 18.60 9.04 24.54
N LYS A 177 17.75 9.52 25.45
CA LYS A 177 16.47 10.15 25.09
C LYS A 177 16.69 11.39 24.23
N THR A 178 15.73 11.66 23.37
CA THR A 178 15.72 12.81 22.47
C THR A 178 14.44 13.60 22.64
N THR A 179 14.41 14.83 22.14
CA THR A 179 13.22 15.68 22.09
C THR A 179 12.99 16.13 20.66
N ALA A 180 11.73 16.07 20.22
CA ALA A 180 11.35 16.51 18.87
C ALA A 180 11.68 17.99 18.67
N THR A 181 12.38 18.30 17.58
CA THR A 181 12.73 19.69 17.20
C THR A 181 11.95 20.20 16.00
N GLY A 182 11.25 19.31 15.28
CA GLY A 182 10.46 19.65 14.11
C GLY A 182 10.68 18.66 12.98
N ALA A 183 10.34 19.07 11.77
CA ALA A 183 10.51 18.26 10.57
C ALA A 183 11.26 19.04 9.49
N VAL A 184 12.01 18.31 8.68
CA VAL A 184 12.82 18.83 7.58
C VAL A 184 12.54 18.05 6.30
N ALA A 185 12.93 18.64 5.18
CA ALA A 185 12.88 17.95 3.90
C ALA A 185 13.77 16.69 3.92
N PRO A 186 13.33 15.60 3.26
CA PRO A 186 14.19 14.46 3.01
C PRO A 186 15.42 14.86 2.17
N SER A 187 16.56 14.27 2.49
CA SER A 187 17.75 14.27 1.64
C SER A 187 17.47 13.55 0.32
N ALA A 188 18.38 13.68 -0.65
CA ALA A 188 18.23 13.02 -1.95
C ALA A 188 18.04 11.50 -1.81
N GLN A 189 18.85 10.86 -0.95
CA GLN A 189 18.75 9.42 -0.69
C GLN A 189 17.44 9.05 0.00
N GLU A 190 17.09 9.74 1.10
CA GLU A 190 15.84 9.45 1.82
C GLU A 190 14.60 9.63 0.93
N ARG A 191 14.63 10.59 -0.01
CA ARG A 191 13.56 10.79 -0.99
C ARG A 191 13.50 9.66 -2.02
N GLN A 192 14.66 9.20 -2.50
CA GLN A 192 14.73 8.05 -3.41
C GLN A 192 14.20 6.78 -2.73
N ASP A 193 14.45 6.64 -1.43
CA ASP A 193 13.92 5.56 -0.60
C ASP A 193 12.42 5.74 -0.25
N GLY A 194 11.78 6.82 -0.72
CA GLY A 194 10.35 7.07 -0.57
C GLY A 194 9.93 7.75 0.74
N ALA A 195 10.84 8.44 1.43
CA ALA A 195 10.49 9.28 2.56
C ALA A 195 9.78 10.56 2.09
N GLY A 196 8.60 10.85 2.64
CA GLY A 196 7.88 12.10 2.38
C GLY A 196 8.36 13.26 3.26
N ILE A 197 8.65 12.96 4.53
CA ILE A 197 9.09 13.94 5.53
C ILE A 197 10.10 13.28 6.47
N VAL A 198 11.01 14.08 7.04
CA VAL A 198 11.98 13.61 8.03
C VAL A 198 11.77 14.37 9.32
N GLU A 199 11.41 13.65 10.38
CA GLU A 199 11.34 14.21 11.72
C GLU A 199 12.75 14.35 12.29
N THR A 200 12.99 15.40 13.07
CA THR A 200 14.28 15.69 13.70
C THR A 200 14.15 15.70 15.21
N TYR A 201 15.16 15.15 15.86
CA TYR A 201 15.17 14.93 17.30
C TYR A 201 16.53 15.31 17.88
N LYS A 202 16.55 16.23 18.83
CA LYS A 202 17.79 16.65 19.51
C LYS A 202 18.03 15.79 20.76
N CYS A 203 19.26 15.34 20.93
CA CYS A 203 19.66 14.62 22.14
C CYS A 203 19.52 15.48 23.39
N THR A 204 19.00 14.90 24.49
CA THR A 204 18.85 15.60 25.77
C THR A 204 20.05 15.43 26.69
N GLN A 205 21.07 14.66 26.29
CA GLN A 205 22.29 14.47 27.09
C GLN A 205 23.23 15.66 26.92
N ASP A 206 23.77 16.11 28.04
CA ASP A 206 24.77 17.17 28.09
C ASP A 206 26.02 16.76 27.30
N GLY A 207 26.45 17.63 26.37
CA GLY A 207 27.64 17.42 25.54
C GLY A 207 27.45 16.59 24.27
N CYS A 208 26.31 15.93 24.06
CA CYS A 208 26.09 15.13 22.84
C CYS A 208 25.63 15.99 21.66
N LEU A 209 24.67 16.90 21.87
CA LEU A 209 24.06 17.85 20.91
C LEU A 209 23.64 17.28 19.53
N GLU A 210 23.71 15.97 19.35
CA GLU A 210 23.42 15.25 18.11
C GLU A 210 21.95 15.39 17.70
N ILE A 211 21.72 15.54 16.40
CA ILE A 211 20.38 15.58 15.81
C ILE A 211 20.11 14.25 15.12
N THR A 212 19.21 13.48 15.68
CA THR A 212 18.75 12.22 15.08
C THR A 212 17.64 12.50 14.09
N ARG A 213 17.79 11.94 12.89
CA ARG A 213 16.80 11.98 11.81
C ARG A 213 15.91 10.75 11.87
N PHE A 214 14.62 10.93 11.61
CA PHE A 214 13.66 9.85 11.51
C PHE A 214 12.78 10.02 10.27
N PRO A 215 13.21 9.47 9.12
CA PRO A 215 12.46 9.52 7.88
C PRO A 215 11.16 8.72 7.96
N ARG A 216 10.08 9.26 7.37
CA ARG A 216 8.76 8.63 7.32
C ARG A 216 8.50 8.02 5.95
N TYR A 217 8.66 6.70 5.84
CA TYR A 217 8.55 5.94 4.59
C TYR A 217 7.11 5.46 4.33
N GLY A 218 6.19 6.39 4.09
CA GLY A 218 4.75 6.11 4.03
C GLY A 218 4.30 5.15 2.91
N GLY A 219 5.11 4.94 1.87
CA GLY A 219 4.77 4.07 0.73
C GLY A 219 5.88 3.10 0.30
N ALA A 220 7.03 3.08 0.98
CA ALA A 220 8.17 2.28 0.59
C ALA A 220 8.30 1.04 1.50
N SER A 221 7.51 0.01 1.20
CA SER A 221 7.50 -1.21 2.04
C SER A 221 8.90 -1.85 2.14
N LYS A 222 9.67 -1.91 1.04
CA LYS A 222 11.02 -2.54 1.02
C LYS A 222 11.98 -1.94 2.06
N ILE A 223 12.05 -0.61 2.19
CA ILE A 223 12.92 0.03 3.21
C ILE A 223 12.37 -0.17 4.63
N LEU A 224 11.05 -0.32 4.78
CA LEU A 224 10.45 -0.64 6.08
C LEU A 224 10.78 -2.07 6.55
N PHE A 225 10.96 -3.04 5.63
CA PHE A 225 11.48 -4.37 5.96
C PHE A 225 12.95 -4.34 6.41
N GLN A 226 13.73 -3.32 6.01
CA GLN A 226 15.11 -3.13 6.47
C GLN A 226 15.17 -2.40 7.82
N THR A 227 14.38 -1.33 7.98
CA THR A 227 14.39 -0.51 9.21
C THR A 227 13.63 -1.14 10.36
N ARG A 228 12.58 -1.92 10.05
CA ARG A 228 11.73 -2.66 11.01
C ARG A 228 11.20 -1.82 12.16
N ARG A 229 10.93 -0.54 11.92
CA ARG A 229 10.51 0.38 12.97
C ARG A 229 9.65 1.52 12.45
N GLY A 230 8.75 2.02 13.30
CA GLY A 230 7.83 3.07 12.89
C GLY A 230 6.67 3.31 13.85
N ARG A 231 5.66 4.05 13.37
CA ARG A 231 4.38 4.27 14.04
C ARG A 231 3.28 3.54 13.28
N CYS A 232 2.02 3.83 13.58
CA CYS A 232 0.86 3.15 12.99
C CYS A 232 0.91 3.00 11.46
N GLY A 233 1.33 4.02 10.71
CA GLY A 233 1.39 3.96 9.24
C GLY A 233 2.43 2.97 8.72
N GLU A 234 3.67 3.06 9.21
CA GLU A 234 4.74 2.14 8.83
C GLU A 234 4.45 0.72 9.34
N TRP A 235 3.94 0.63 10.56
CA TRP A 235 3.53 -0.61 11.21
C TRP A 235 2.46 -1.33 10.37
N ALA A 236 1.43 -0.60 9.92
CA ALA A 236 0.37 -1.15 9.08
C ALA A 236 0.90 -1.59 7.70
N ASN A 237 1.80 -0.80 7.09
CA ASN A 237 2.41 -1.16 5.80
C ASN A 237 3.17 -2.48 5.86
N VAL A 238 4.04 -2.66 6.86
CA VAL A 238 4.82 -3.91 6.98
C VAL A 238 3.91 -5.06 7.35
N ARG A 239 2.94 -4.87 8.28
CA ARG A 239 1.94 -5.91 8.59
C ARG A 239 1.20 -6.35 7.33
N SER A 240 0.69 -5.43 6.53
CA SER A 240 -0.05 -5.77 5.31
C SER A 240 0.78 -6.63 4.36
N ALA A 241 2.02 -6.23 4.08
CA ALA A 241 2.93 -7.02 3.23
C ALA A 241 3.21 -8.43 3.79
N THR A 242 3.47 -8.53 5.10
CA THR A 242 3.69 -9.82 5.77
C THR A 242 2.46 -10.73 5.65
N PHE A 243 1.26 -10.19 5.87
CA PHE A 243 0.02 -10.95 5.76
C PHE A 243 -0.27 -11.40 4.32
N THR A 244 -0.07 -10.54 3.33
CA THR A 244 -0.18 -10.91 1.91
C THR A 244 0.80 -12.02 1.54
N THR A 245 2.00 -12.03 2.14
CA THR A 245 2.98 -13.09 1.95
C THR A 245 2.48 -14.42 2.50
N VAL A 246 1.91 -14.42 3.70
CA VAL A 246 1.32 -15.63 4.32
C VAL A 246 0.15 -16.18 3.50
N ASP A 247 -0.74 -15.31 3.01
CA ASP A 247 -1.84 -15.71 2.12
C ASP A 247 -1.31 -16.35 0.81
N SER A 248 -0.17 -15.86 0.29
CA SER A 248 0.47 -16.46 -0.88
C SER A 248 0.99 -17.90 -0.66
N PHE A 249 1.19 -18.30 0.61
CA PHE A 249 1.52 -19.69 1.00
C PHE A 249 0.28 -20.59 1.14
N GLY A 250 -0.93 -20.05 1.01
CA GLY A 250 -2.15 -20.85 0.95
C GLY A 250 -2.79 -21.17 2.30
N ILE A 251 -2.54 -20.35 3.33
CA ILE A 251 -3.33 -20.34 4.57
C ILE A 251 -4.78 -19.97 4.19
N ARG A 252 -5.78 -20.80 4.52
CA ARG A 252 -7.19 -20.63 4.13
C ARG A 252 -8.17 -20.75 5.29
#